data_AF-A0A355ERR5-F1
#
_entry.id   AF-A0A355ERR5-F1
#
_cell.length_a   1.000
_cell.length_b   1.000
_cell.length_c   1.000
_cell.angle_alpha   90.00
_cell.angle_beta   90.00
_cell.angle_gamma   90.00
#
_symmetry.space_group_name_H-M   'P 1'
#
loop_
_entity.id
_entity.type
_entity.pdbx_description
1 polymer ?
#
loop_
_entity_poly.entity_id
_entity_poly.type
_entity_poly.pdbx_seq_one_letter_code
_entity_poly.pdbx_strand_id
1 'polypeptide(L)'
;MNTLRARPEPKGGLRRRDVFALFSTLALTPWFSDLAFAQSLLTDAAVARPLPAGFLDGSREVPDLRDLASWLRQPVLAQGARWEDGSSLRIVPAAELFQGDTELIGRPLRLRIDGLYPPAALVQKRWKELPLSIDLDLLFPSPDPAFSKEPLRFQAWSFRRKAGWNPSPPIRFNFPLDWQVLPVIEMRIVPAGGAAPVTLRTGFTFDDEPGVPRLQRGVYLLGTQPNAWRSPVDIATLARRAPAELVSVLMSIEPAEVPAE
;
A
#
# COMPACT_ATOMS: atom_id res chain seq x y z
N MET A 1 -1.16 0.24 -79.22
CA MET A 1 0.06 1.08 -79.25
C MET A 1 -0.18 2.35 -78.46
N ASN A 2 0.82 2.74 -77.67
CA ASN A 2 0.86 3.83 -76.70
C ASN A 2 0.43 5.21 -77.24
N THR A 3 -0.16 6.06 -76.38
CA THR A 3 0.57 7.18 -75.73
C THR A 3 -0.26 7.92 -74.67
N LEU A 4 0.48 8.29 -73.62
CA LEU A 4 0.21 9.07 -72.40
C LEU A 4 -0.67 10.34 -72.53
N ARG A 5 -1.38 10.67 -71.45
CA ARG A 5 -1.18 11.95 -70.73
C ARG A 5 -1.79 11.95 -69.31
N ALA A 6 -1.04 12.58 -68.42
CA ALA A 6 -1.18 12.64 -66.98
C ALA A 6 -2.37 13.47 -66.47
N ARG A 7 -2.84 13.15 -65.26
CA ARG A 7 -3.61 14.06 -64.39
C ARG A 7 -3.27 13.84 -62.91
N PRO A 8 -3.46 14.89 -62.08
CA PRO A 8 -2.64 15.18 -60.91
C PRO A 8 -3.17 14.60 -59.59
N GLU A 9 -2.27 14.59 -58.61
CA GLU A 9 -2.49 14.20 -57.21
C GLU A 9 -3.65 14.91 -56.51
N PRO A 10 -4.36 14.22 -55.61
CA PRO A 10 -5.05 14.84 -54.50
C PRO A 10 -4.19 14.82 -53.22
N LYS A 11 -4.02 16.02 -52.65
CA LYS A 11 -3.44 16.29 -51.33
C LYS A 11 -4.18 15.53 -50.22
N GLY A 12 -3.52 14.53 -49.63
CA GLY A 12 -3.98 13.80 -48.46
C GLY A 12 -3.61 14.52 -47.16
N GLY A 13 -4.61 14.75 -46.31
CA GLY A 13 -4.49 15.48 -45.05
C GLY A 13 -3.70 14.76 -43.94
N LEU A 14 -3.25 15.59 -42.99
CA LEU A 14 -2.49 15.26 -41.80
C LEU A 14 -3.16 14.17 -40.94
N ARG A 15 -2.44 13.08 -40.68
CA ARG A 15 -2.79 12.10 -39.65
C ARG A 15 -1.90 12.31 -38.42
N ARG A 16 -2.56 12.47 -37.27
CA ARG A 16 -2.00 12.39 -35.92
C ARG A 16 -1.64 10.93 -35.63
N ARG A 17 -0.36 10.59 -35.59
CA ARG A 17 0.27 9.56 -34.75
C ARG A 17 1.74 9.44 -35.13
N ASP A 18 2.54 9.21 -34.09
CA ASP A 18 3.95 8.85 -34.11
C ASP A 18 4.90 10.02 -34.35
N VAL A 19 5.46 10.56 -33.25
CA VAL A 19 6.91 10.63 -32.96
C VAL A 19 7.06 11.35 -31.62
N PHE A 20 7.31 10.59 -30.55
CA PHE A 20 8.16 11.04 -29.46
C PHE A 20 8.89 9.81 -28.92
N ALA A 21 10.12 9.65 -29.40
CA ALA A 21 11.14 8.80 -28.84
C ALA A 21 12.41 9.64 -28.69
N LEU A 22 13.12 9.39 -27.59
CA LEU A 22 14.51 9.77 -27.27
C LEU A 22 14.79 11.21 -26.80
N PHE A 23 15.20 11.31 -25.52
CA PHE A 23 16.49 11.84 -25.03
C PHE A 23 16.52 11.59 -23.50
N SER A 24 17.00 10.43 -23.02
CA SER A 24 18.37 10.12 -22.57
C SER A 24 18.92 10.98 -21.40
N THR A 25 18.93 10.38 -20.21
CA THR A 25 20.06 10.21 -19.26
C THR A 25 21.21 11.23 -19.25
N LEU A 26 21.39 11.91 -18.10
CA LEU A 26 22.62 11.96 -17.26
C LEU A 26 22.66 13.22 -16.37
N ALA A 27 22.69 13.03 -15.04
CA ALA A 27 23.52 13.80 -14.08
C ALA A 27 23.17 13.30 -12.65
N LEU A 28 23.95 12.36 -12.11
CA LEU A 28 24.99 12.59 -11.10
C LEU A 28 24.46 12.76 -9.67
N THR A 29 24.55 11.67 -8.89
CA THR A 29 24.90 11.69 -7.46
C THR A 29 26.21 12.47 -7.26
N PRO A 30 26.45 13.16 -6.13
CA PRO A 30 26.28 12.65 -4.75
C PRO A 30 25.66 13.66 -3.77
N TRP A 31 25.22 13.20 -2.58
CA TRP A 31 25.43 13.83 -1.27
C TRP A 31 24.59 13.13 -0.18
N PHE A 32 25.28 12.29 0.59
CA PHE A 32 24.79 11.71 1.84
C PHE A 32 25.45 12.45 2.99
N SER A 33 24.66 13.16 3.80
CA SER A 33 24.94 13.56 5.19
C SER A 33 23.73 14.35 5.71
N ASP A 34 22.66 13.67 6.17
CA ASP A 34 21.78 14.17 7.24
C ASP A 34 20.64 13.16 7.53
N LEU A 35 21.03 11.93 7.87
CA LEU A 35 20.09 10.86 8.24
C LEU A 35 19.54 10.98 9.67
N ALA A 36 19.98 11.97 10.44
CA ALA A 36 19.35 12.34 11.71
C ALA A 36 18.05 13.16 11.53
N PHE A 37 17.74 13.60 10.30
CA PHE A 37 16.69 14.59 10.07
C PHE A 37 15.29 13.99 9.81
N ALA A 38 15.19 12.72 9.37
CA ALA A 38 13.90 12.06 9.13
C ALA A 38 13.08 11.87 10.42
N GLN A 39 13.74 11.78 11.57
CA GLN A 39 13.10 11.64 12.88
C GLN A 39 12.50 12.97 13.38
N SER A 40 13.03 14.12 12.95
CA SER A 40 12.53 15.45 13.37
C SER A 40 11.28 15.93 12.60
N LEU A 41 10.98 15.30 11.46
CA LEU A 41 9.79 15.59 10.64
C LEU A 41 8.50 14.92 11.16
N LEU A 42 8.61 14.09 12.21
CA LEU A 42 7.48 13.44 12.88
C LEU A 42 6.85 14.32 13.98
N THR A 43 7.48 15.44 14.34
CA THR A 43 7.17 16.14 15.60
C THR A 43 6.08 17.21 15.51
N ASP A 44 5.62 17.60 14.32
CA ASP A 44 4.72 18.77 14.17
C ASP A 44 3.41 18.49 13.38
N ALA A 45 2.90 17.26 13.47
CA ALA A 45 1.51 16.95 13.15
C ALA A 45 0.79 16.62 14.46
N ALA A 46 -0.31 17.31 14.77
CA ALA A 46 -1.19 17.05 15.92
C ALA A 46 -1.20 15.55 16.30
N VAL A 47 -0.46 15.20 17.37
CA VAL A 47 -0.07 13.87 17.87
C VAL A 47 -0.63 12.69 17.06
N ALA A 48 -0.05 12.41 15.89
CA ALA A 48 -0.37 11.21 15.14
C ALA A 48 0.01 9.98 15.98
N ARG A 49 -0.91 9.03 16.14
CA ARG A 49 -0.63 7.78 16.87
C ARG A 49 0.04 6.78 15.92
N PRO A 50 0.80 5.79 16.42
CA PRO A 50 1.34 4.74 15.58
C PRO A 50 0.22 4.00 14.81
N LEU A 51 0.40 3.80 13.50
CA LEU A 51 -0.47 2.96 12.68
C LEU A 51 -0.07 1.49 12.85
N PRO A 52 -0.90 0.65 13.49
CA PRO A 52 -0.58 -0.75 13.63
C PRO A 52 -0.65 -1.47 12.28
N ALA A 53 0.36 -2.27 12.01
CA ALA A 53 0.44 -3.12 10.83
C ALA A 53 0.57 -4.58 11.26
N GLY A 54 -0.35 -5.42 10.81
CA GLY A 54 -0.20 -6.87 10.81
C GLY A 54 0.44 -7.33 9.50
N PHE A 55 1.22 -8.40 9.55
CA PHE A 55 1.81 -9.08 8.40
C PHE A 55 1.30 -10.51 8.32
N LEU A 56 0.95 -10.98 7.13
CA LEU A 56 0.57 -12.38 6.93
C LEU A 56 1.83 -13.26 6.89
N ASP A 57 2.02 -14.04 7.95
CA ASP A 57 3.12 -14.99 8.10
C ASP A 57 3.11 -16.02 6.96
N GLY A 58 4.24 -16.18 6.26
CA GLY A 58 4.36 -17.01 5.05
C GLY A 58 3.93 -16.35 3.72
N SER A 59 3.50 -15.08 3.74
CA SER A 59 3.13 -14.39 2.49
C SER A 59 4.32 -13.95 1.65
N ARG A 60 5.53 -13.93 2.20
CA ARG A 60 6.76 -13.56 1.50
C ARG A 60 7.11 -14.55 0.40
N GLU A 61 6.76 -15.81 0.58
CA GLU A 61 7.10 -16.93 -0.30
C GLU A 61 6.06 -17.12 -1.42
N VAL A 62 4.89 -16.47 -1.31
CA VAL A 62 3.80 -16.64 -2.28
C VAL A 62 4.10 -15.91 -3.58
N PRO A 63 4.17 -16.58 -4.74
CA PRO A 63 4.59 -15.94 -6.00
C PRO A 63 3.66 -14.80 -6.45
N ASP A 64 2.35 -15.00 -6.35
CA ASP A 64 1.34 -14.02 -6.73
C ASP A 64 0.57 -13.52 -5.50
N LEU A 65 0.96 -12.34 -5.00
CA LEU A 65 0.28 -11.70 -3.87
C LEU A 65 -1.13 -11.20 -4.21
N ARG A 66 -1.41 -10.96 -5.49
CA ARG A 66 -2.74 -10.56 -5.95
C ARG A 66 -3.73 -11.71 -5.77
N ASP A 67 -3.31 -12.91 -6.12
CA ASP A 67 -4.16 -14.10 -5.98
C ASP A 67 -4.38 -14.44 -4.51
N LEU A 68 -3.35 -14.31 -3.67
CA LEU A 68 -3.47 -14.43 -2.23
C LEU A 68 -4.44 -13.41 -1.64
N ALA A 69 -4.33 -12.13 -2.01
CA ALA A 69 -5.24 -11.09 -1.55
C ALA A 69 -6.69 -11.33 -2.01
N SER A 70 -6.88 -11.82 -3.23
CA SER A 70 -8.19 -12.22 -3.76
C SER A 70 -8.78 -13.38 -2.95
N TRP A 71 -7.97 -14.39 -2.65
CA TRP A 71 -8.34 -15.56 -1.87
C TRP A 71 -8.70 -15.23 -0.41
N LEU A 72 -7.91 -14.38 0.26
CA LEU A 72 -8.19 -13.92 1.64
C LEU A 72 -9.55 -13.25 1.76
N ARG A 73 -10.05 -12.66 0.65
CA ARG A 73 -11.35 -11.99 0.62
C ARG A 73 -12.52 -12.95 0.42
N GLN A 74 -12.27 -14.25 0.36
CA GLN A 74 -13.29 -15.29 0.26
C GLN A 74 -13.47 -15.96 1.64
N PRO A 75 -14.50 -15.60 2.43
CA PRO A 75 -14.63 -16.06 3.81
C PRO A 75 -14.68 -17.58 3.96
N VAL A 76 -15.31 -18.28 3.02
CA VAL A 76 -15.47 -19.74 3.04
C VAL A 76 -14.11 -20.43 2.97
N LEU A 77 -13.20 -19.93 2.12
CA LEU A 77 -11.86 -20.51 1.98
C LEU A 77 -10.97 -20.17 3.18
N ALA A 78 -11.12 -18.96 3.73
CA ALA A 78 -10.32 -18.51 4.87
C ALA A 78 -10.60 -19.27 6.19
N GLN A 79 -11.78 -19.90 6.36
CA GLN A 79 -12.16 -20.58 7.61
C GLN A 79 -11.41 -21.90 7.88
N GLY A 80 -10.85 -22.51 6.84
CA GLY A 80 -10.02 -23.72 6.88
C GLY A 80 -8.59 -23.49 6.39
N ALA A 81 -8.21 -22.23 6.24
CA ALA A 81 -6.93 -21.77 5.71
C ALA A 81 -5.74 -22.44 6.39
N ARG A 82 -4.93 -23.15 5.61
CA ARG A 82 -3.61 -23.66 5.98
C ARG A 82 -2.65 -23.49 4.80
N TRP A 83 -1.37 -23.35 5.10
CA TRP A 83 -0.32 -23.42 4.11
C TRP A 83 -0.19 -24.87 3.61
N GLU A 84 0.53 -25.09 2.52
CA GLU A 84 0.71 -26.43 1.93
C GLU A 84 1.40 -27.41 2.88
N ASP A 85 2.26 -26.89 3.77
CA ASP A 85 2.92 -27.65 4.84
C ASP A 85 1.98 -27.99 6.02
N GLY A 86 0.71 -27.55 5.97
CA GLY A 86 -0.30 -27.76 6.99
C GLY A 86 -0.27 -26.77 8.15
N SER A 87 0.65 -25.80 8.15
CA SER A 87 0.71 -24.76 9.17
C SER A 87 -0.46 -23.77 9.06
N SER A 88 -0.86 -23.16 10.19
CA SER A 88 -1.98 -22.21 10.19
C SER A 88 -1.57 -20.86 9.63
N LEU A 89 -2.43 -20.26 8.80
CA LEU A 89 -2.23 -18.89 8.33
C LEU A 89 -2.49 -17.91 9.48
N ARG A 90 -1.47 -17.11 9.80
CA ARG A 90 -1.49 -16.17 10.94
C ARG A 90 -1.12 -14.78 10.48
N ILE A 91 -1.81 -13.79 11.04
CA ILE A 91 -1.37 -12.41 11.00
C ILE A 91 -0.52 -12.18 12.24
N VAL A 92 0.73 -11.76 12.08
CA VAL A 92 1.65 -11.39 13.15
C VAL A 92 1.88 -9.88 13.18
N PRO A 93 2.23 -9.27 14.32
CA PRO A 93 2.61 -7.86 14.34
C PRO A 93 3.81 -7.61 13.43
N ALA A 94 3.72 -6.67 12.48
CA ALA A 94 4.79 -6.41 11.53
C ALA A 94 6.08 -5.88 12.18
N ALA A 95 5.98 -5.31 13.38
CA ALA A 95 7.13 -4.88 14.17
C ALA A 95 7.92 -6.05 14.80
N GLU A 96 7.28 -7.21 14.96
CA GLU A 96 7.86 -8.43 15.55
C GLU A 96 8.51 -9.36 14.51
N LEU A 97 8.48 -9.00 13.22
CA LEU A 97 9.17 -9.75 12.18
C LEU A 97 10.68 -9.83 12.49
N PHE A 98 11.40 -10.85 12.04
CA PHE A 98 12.81 -11.02 12.39
C PHE A 98 13.75 -9.97 11.78
N GLN A 99 13.46 -9.48 10.58
CA GLN A 99 14.18 -8.41 9.86
C GLN A 99 13.35 -7.92 8.68
N GLY A 100 13.71 -6.79 8.06
CA GLY A 100 13.16 -6.43 6.76
C GLY A 100 13.70 -7.30 5.61
N ASP A 101 13.05 -7.22 4.45
CA ASP A 101 13.44 -7.90 3.22
C ASP A 101 14.40 -7.03 2.43
N THR A 102 15.70 -7.27 2.60
CA THR A 102 16.75 -6.48 1.96
C THR A 102 16.76 -6.62 0.44
N GLU A 103 16.11 -7.64 -0.13
CA GLU A 103 15.96 -7.80 -1.59
C GLU A 103 15.11 -6.70 -2.23
N LEU A 104 14.34 -5.96 -1.41
CA LEU A 104 13.57 -4.82 -1.87
C LEU A 104 14.45 -3.56 -2.07
N ILE A 105 15.60 -3.48 -1.41
CA ILE A 105 16.45 -2.28 -1.42
C ILE A 105 16.89 -1.97 -2.85
N GLY A 106 16.72 -0.70 -3.25
CA GLY A 106 17.09 -0.21 -4.58
C GLY A 106 16.17 -0.66 -5.71
N ARG A 107 15.08 -1.40 -5.41
CA ARG A 107 14.07 -1.79 -6.39
C ARG A 107 12.79 -0.99 -6.15
N PRO A 108 12.17 -0.39 -7.17
CA PRO A 108 10.88 0.26 -6.97
C PRO A 108 9.88 -0.75 -6.40
N LEU A 109 9.07 -0.33 -5.42
CA LEU A 109 8.02 -1.17 -4.85
C LEU A 109 6.73 -0.98 -5.62
N ARG A 110 6.03 -2.07 -5.90
CA ARG A 110 4.62 -2.03 -6.25
C ARG A 110 3.80 -2.20 -4.99
N LEU A 111 3.06 -1.17 -4.63
CA LEU A 111 2.08 -1.24 -3.56
C LEU A 111 0.70 -1.40 -4.18
N ARG A 112 -0.10 -2.28 -3.59
CA ARG A 112 -1.49 -2.49 -3.97
C ARG A 112 -2.37 -2.43 -2.74
N ILE A 113 -3.47 -1.68 -2.83
CA ILE A 113 -4.47 -1.60 -1.78
C ILE A 113 -5.73 -2.28 -2.28
N ASP A 114 -6.13 -3.38 -1.63
CA ASP A 114 -7.29 -4.16 -2.01
C ASP A 114 -8.59 -3.67 -1.34
N GLY A 115 -8.47 -2.96 -0.22
CA GLY A 115 -9.58 -2.39 0.55
C GLY A 115 -9.74 -3.08 1.89
N LEU A 116 -10.96 -3.10 2.46
CA LEU A 116 -11.14 -3.58 3.83
C LEU A 116 -11.11 -5.12 3.95
N TYR A 117 -10.65 -5.57 5.12
CA TYR A 117 -10.55 -6.96 5.59
C TYR A 117 -10.80 -6.98 7.13
N PRO A 118 -11.35 -8.05 7.72
CA PRO A 118 -11.86 -9.28 7.09
C PRO A 118 -13.25 -9.07 6.45
N PRO A 119 -13.59 -9.79 5.36
CA PRO A 119 -14.88 -9.60 4.67
C PRO A 119 -16.09 -9.92 5.56
N ALA A 120 -15.94 -10.82 6.54
CA ALA A 120 -17.00 -11.14 7.49
C ALA A 120 -17.36 -9.97 8.43
N ALA A 121 -16.50 -8.94 8.57
CA ALA A 121 -16.84 -7.69 9.25
C ALA A 121 -17.63 -6.73 8.35
N LEU A 122 -17.63 -6.97 7.03
CA LEU A 122 -18.19 -6.08 6.01
C LEU A 122 -19.62 -6.45 5.61
N VAL A 123 -20.22 -7.42 6.30
CA VAL A 123 -21.63 -7.79 6.09
C VAL A 123 -22.56 -6.66 6.54
N GLN A 124 -23.66 -6.46 5.81
CA GLN A 124 -24.58 -5.32 6.02
C GLN A 124 -25.06 -5.17 7.47
N LYS A 125 -25.33 -6.29 8.16
CA LYS A 125 -25.76 -6.30 9.57
C LYS A 125 -24.76 -5.62 10.53
N ARG A 126 -23.49 -5.53 10.14
CA ARG A 126 -22.38 -5.02 10.96
C ARG A 126 -21.82 -3.68 10.48
N TRP A 127 -22.38 -3.07 9.44
CA TRP A 127 -21.90 -1.79 8.92
C TRP A 127 -21.86 -0.67 9.97
N LYS A 128 -22.76 -0.71 10.96
CA LYS A 128 -22.78 0.24 12.08
C LYS A 128 -21.51 0.19 12.95
N GLU A 129 -20.78 -0.92 12.94
CA GLU A 129 -19.53 -1.11 13.70
C GLU A 129 -18.31 -0.56 12.95
N LEU A 130 -18.43 -0.35 11.64
CA LEU A 130 -17.34 0.13 10.80
C LEU A 130 -17.13 1.64 10.94
N PRO A 131 -15.90 2.14 10.74
CA PRO A 131 -15.62 3.57 10.69
C PRO A 131 -16.55 4.33 9.74
N LEU A 132 -16.84 5.60 10.04
CA LEU A 132 -17.61 6.48 9.16
C LEU A 132 -16.82 6.82 7.88
N SER A 133 -15.52 7.06 8.03
CA SER A 133 -14.61 7.28 6.92
C SER A 133 -13.20 6.83 7.25
N ILE A 134 -12.48 6.43 6.21
CA ILE A 134 -11.05 6.14 6.24
C ILE A 134 -10.44 6.83 5.03
N ASP A 135 -9.36 7.56 5.24
CA ASP A 135 -8.51 8.13 4.20
C ASP A 135 -7.09 7.62 4.40
N LEU A 136 -6.56 6.96 3.38
CA LEU A 136 -5.22 6.39 3.37
C LEU A 136 -4.35 7.23 2.42
N ASP A 137 -3.37 7.89 3.00
CA ASP A 137 -2.41 8.73 2.32
C ASP A 137 -1.01 8.10 2.40
N LEU A 138 -0.25 8.30 1.34
CA LEU A 138 1.15 7.95 1.28
C LEU A 138 1.97 9.21 1.29
N LEU A 139 2.96 9.24 2.15
CA LEU A 139 3.82 10.38 2.37
C LEU A 139 5.14 10.08 1.66
N PHE A 140 5.45 10.89 0.66
CA PHE A 140 6.71 10.87 -0.06
C PHE A 140 7.61 11.97 0.51
N PRO A 141 8.91 11.72 0.69
CA PRO A 141 9.83 12.79 1.00
C PRO A 141 9.76 13.84 -0.11
N SER A 142 9.94 15.11 0.25
CA SER A 142 9.99 16.17 -0.75
C SER A 142 11.21 15.94 -1.66
N PRO A 143 11.06 15.99 -2.99
CA PRO A 143 12.18 15.86 -3.92
C PRO A 143 13.15 17.04 -3.81
N ASP A 144 12.71 18.15 -3.20
CA ASP A 144 13.52 19.34 -3.02
C ASP A 144 13.75 19.62 -1.51
N PRO A 145 14.95 19.32 -0.98
CA PRO A 145 15.26 19.54 0.43
C PRO A 145 15.28 21.04 0.80
N ALA A 146 15.38 21.95 -0.18
CA ALA A 146 15.44 23.38 0.06
C ALA A 146 14.06 24.05 0.18
N PHE A 147 12.99 23.42 -0.31
CA PHE A 147 11.69 24.10 -0.48
C PHE A 147 10.52 23.54 0.34
N SER A 148 10.57 22.32 0.88
CA SER A 148 9.57 21.92 1.90
C SER A 148 10.08 20.90 2.91
N LYS A 149 9.92 21.22 4.20
CA LYS A 149 10.00 20.25 5.29
C LYS A 149 8.82 19.27 5.30
N GLU A 150 7.71 19.66 4.67
CA GLU A 150 6.50 18.84 4.64
C GLU A 150 6.60 17.75 3.55
N PRO A 151 6.26 16.49 3.88
CA PRO A 151 6.21 15.42 2.89
C PRO A 151 5.06 15.63 1.91
N LEU A 152 5.28 15.26 0.64
CA LEU A 152 4.24 15.24 -0.38
C LEU A 152 3.21 14.16 -0.06
N ARG A 153 1.93 14.53 -0.06
CA ARG A 153 0.84 13.59 0.26
C ARG A 153 0.15 13.12 -1.01
N PHE A 154 0.06 11.81 -1.17
CA PHE A 154 -0.72 11.17 -2.22
C PHE A 154 -1.87 10.38 -1.61
N GLN A 155 -3.10 10.75 -1.91
CA GLN A 155 -4.28 10.03 -1.46
C GLN A 155 -4.41 8.71 -2.22
N ALA A 156 -4.00 7.62 -1.59
CA ALA A 156 -3.95 6.32 -2.24
C ALA A 156 -5.31 5.63 -2.25
N TRP A 157 -6.06 5.68 -1.15
CA TRP A 157 -7.33 4.98 -1.04
C TRP A 157 -8.24 5.62 -0.01
N SER A 158 -9.55 5.51 -0.20
CA SER A 158 -10.51 6.01 0.79
C SER A 158 -11.74 5.11 0.91
N PHE A 159 -12.39 5.17 2.06
CA PHE A 159 -13.68 4.54 2.32
C PHE A 159 -14.64 5.53 2.98
N ARG A 160 -15.91 5.45 2.58
CA ARG A 160 -17.00 6.22 3.17
C ARG A 160 -18.19 5.30 3.45
N ARG A 161 -18.67 5.34 4.70
CA ARG A 161 -19.96 4.77 5.12
C ARG A 161 -21.07 5.77 4.81
N LYS A 162 -21.43 5.94 3.52
CA LYS A 162 -22.66 6.66 3.13
C LYS A 162 -23.88 5.75 3.38
N ALA A 163 -25.07 6.10 2.91
CA ALA A 163 -26.24 5.20 2.85
C ALA A 163 -26.01 4.03 1.84
N GLY A 164 -24.83 3.42 1.88
CA GLY A 164 -24.26 2.48 0.93
C GLY A 164 -22.76 2.26 1.19
N TRP A 165 -22.24 1.15 0.65
CA TRP A 165 -20.84 0.76 0.71
C TRP A 165 -20.06 1.44 -0.42
N ASN A 166 -19.16 2.39 -0.10
CA ASN A 166 -18.42 3.16 -1.12
C ASN A 166 -16.90 3.23 -0.82
N PRO A 167 -16.17 2.11 -0.85
CA PRO A 167 -14.71 2.14 -0.91
C PRO A 167 -14.23 2.59 -2.28
N SER A 168 -13.08 3.23 -2.32
CA SER A 168 -12.33 3.44 -3.56
C SER A 168 -12.00 2.07 -4.18
N PRO A 169 -11.95 1.96 -5.52
CA PRO A 169 -11.54 0.72 -6.18
C PRO A 169 -10.10 0.36 -5.75
N PRO A 170 -9.71 -0.92 -5.87
CA PRO A 170 -8.33 -1.32 -5.64
C PRO A 170 -7.37 -0.49 -6.52
N ILE A 171 -6.32 0.04 -5.90
CA ILE A 171 -5.31 0.85 -6.59
C ILE A 171 -3.96 0.14 -6.58
N ARG A 172 -3.13 0.44 -7.58
CA ARG A 172 -1.72 0.03 -7.65
C ARG A 172 -0.88 1.20 -8.10
N PHE A 173 0.30 1.34 -7.54
CA PHE A 173 1.27 2.33 -7.97
C PHE A 173 2.68 1.86 -7.61
N ASN A 174 3.66 2.45 -8.29
CA ASN A 174 5.06 2.19 -8.02
C ASN A 174 5.62 3.28 -7.11
N PHE A 175 6.30 2.88 -6.04
CA PHE A 175 7.00 3.75 -5.10
C PHE A 175 8.51 3.61 -5.36
N PRO A 176 9.23 4.69 -5.66
CA PRO A 176 10.68 4.63 -5.75
C PRO A 176 11.24 4.35 -4.35
N LEU A 177 11.80 3.16 -4.15
CA LEU A 177 12.39 2.77 -2.89
C LEU A 177 13.91 2.92 -3.01
N ASP A 178 14.47 3.67 -2.08
CA ASP A 178 15.89 3.72 -1.83
C ASP A 178 16.13 3.44 -0.33
N TRP A 179 17.37 3.13 0.06
CA TRP A 179 17.71 2.83 1.46
C TRP A 179 17.39 4.00 2.42
N GLN A 180 17.22 5.21 1.90
CA GLN A 180 16.86 6.41 2.66
C GLN A 180 15.38 6.80 2.58
N VAL A 181 14.65 6.21 1.63
CA VAL A 181 13.29 6.61 1.29
C VAL A 181 12.38 5.42 1.47
N LEU A 182 11.92 5.22 2.69
CA LEU A 182 10.98 4.17 3.04
C LEU A 182 9.54 4.69 2.94
N PRO A 183 8.57 3.83 2.57
CA PRO A 183 7.18 4.23 2.49
C PRO A 183 6.69 4.67 3.87
N VAL A 184 6.14 5.88 3.94
CA VAL A 184 5.43 6.36 5.14
C VAL A 184 3.95 6.42 4.81
N ILE A 185 3.15 5.80 5.67
CA ILE A 185 1.71 5.65 5.49
C ILE A 185 0.99 6.42 6.59
N GLU A 186 0.02 7.23 6.20
CA GLU A 186 -0.89 7.94 7.10
C GLU A 186 -2.33 7.49 6.84
N MET A 187 -3.05 7.17 7.91
CA MET A 187 -4.46 6.81 7.86
C MET A 187 -5.25 7.75 8.75
N ARG A 188 -6.18 8.50 8.16
CA ARG A 188 -7.12 9.38 8.87
C ARG A 188 -8.47 8.68 8.97
N ILE A 189 -8.97 8.52 10.19
CA ILE A 189 -10.12 7.68 10.49
C ILE A 189 -11.15 8.48 11.26
N VAL A 190 -12.41 8.43 10.83
CA VAL A 190 -13.55 8.90 11.62
C VAL A 190 -14.24 7.67 12.21
N PRO A 191 -14.19 7.45 13.54
CA PRO A 191 -14.75 6.26 14.17
C PRO A 191 -16.27 6.11 13.98
N ALA A 192 -16.77 4.88 14.12
CA ALA A 192 -18.18 4.53 13.89
C ALA A 192 -19.18 5.32 14.75
N GLY A 193 -18.79 5.64 15.98
CA GLY A 193 -19.60 6.36 16.98
C GLY A 193 -19.54 7.88 16.87
N GLY A 194 -18.90 8.44 15.85
CA GLY A 194 -18.79 9.89 15.67
C GLY A 194 -17.83 10.57 16.66
N ALA A 195 -16.95 9.79 17.29
CA ALA A 195 -15.84 10.33 18.09
C ALA A 195 -14.89 11.19 17.22
N ALA A 196 -14.03 11.96 17.86
CA ALA A 196 -13.05 12.80 17.18
C ALA A 196 -12.23 11.98 16.16
N PRO A 197 -11.94 12.55 14.97
CA PRO A 197 -11.07 11.91 14.00
C PRO A 197 -9.72 11.55 14.62
N VAL A 198 -9.18 10.40 14.22
CA VAL A 198 -7.86 9.92 14.65
C VAL A 198 -6.95 9.81 13.44
N THR A 199 -5.74 10.33 13.57
CA THR A 199 -4.66 10.14 12.60
C THR A 199 -3.71 9.07 13.12
N LEU A 200 -3.55 8.01 12.33
CA LEU A 200 -2.59 6.94 12.55
C LEU A 200 -1.47 7.07 11.51
N ARG A 201 -0.21 6.98 11.90
CA ARG A 201 0.93 7.07 10.98
C ARG A 201 1.98 6.02 11.30
N THR A 202 2.59 5.45 10.28
CA THR A 202 3.77 4.59 10.45
C THR A 202 4.70 4.72 9.24
N GLY A 203 6.01 4.70 9.51
CA GLY A 203 7.03 4.43 8.50
C GLY A 203 7.46 2.98 8.63
N PHE A 204 7.90 2.38 7.53
CA PHE A 204 8.53 1.07 7.61
C PHE A 204 10.03 1.19 7.86
N THR A 205 10.65 0.12 8.35
CA THR A 205 12.11 -0.02 8.51
C THR A 205 12.61 -1.33 7.90
N PHE A 206 13.88 -1.39 7.51
CA PHE A 206 14.56 -2.66 7.21
C PHE A 206 15.26 -3.27 8.43
N ASP A 207 15.54 -2.43 9.43
CA ASP A 207 16.31 -2.77 10.62
C ASP A 207 15.42 -3.30 11.76
N ASP A 208 15.99 -3.48 12.94
CA ASP A 208 15.33 -4.01 14.14
C ASP A 208 14.76 -2.91 15.06
N GLU A 209 14.40 -1.76 14.49
CA GLU A 209 13.88 -0.62 15.26
C GLU A 209 12.63 -1.00 16.07
N PRO A 210 12.65 -0.88 17.41
CA PRO A 210 11.57 -1.33 18.26
C PRO A 210 10.23 -0.64 17.95
N GLY A 211 9.18 -1.45 17.72
CA GLY A 211 7.82 -0.95 17.50
C GLY A 211 7.55 -0.40 16.10
N VAL A 212 8.55 -0.36 15.22
CA VAL A 212 8.41 0.06 13.82
C VAL A 212 8.16 -1.17 12.94
N PRO A 213 7.16 -1.17 12.05
CA PRO A 213 6.88 -2.30 11.20
C PRO A 213 8.02 -2.55 10.21
N ARG A 214 8.43 -3.81 10.09
CA ARG A 214 9.51 -4.19 9.18
C ARG A 214 8.97 -4.37 7.77
N LEU A 215 9.68 -3.80 6.80
CA LEU A 215 9.33 -3.86 5.39
C LEU A 215 9.76 -5.20 4.81
N GLN A 216 8.81 -5.98 4.33
CA GLN A 216 9.02 -7.24 3.65
C GLN A 216 8.11 -7.32 2.42
N ARG A 217 8.49 -8.16 1.45
CA ARG A 217 7.55 -8.60 0.42
C ARG A 217 6.42 -9.39 1.10
N GLY A 218 5.17 -9.06 0.79
CA GLY A 218 4.03 -9.82 1.32
C GLY A 218 2.76 -9.00 1.52
N VAL A 219 1.88 -9.53 2.35
CA VAL A 219 0.55 -8.97 2.65
C VAL A 219 0.52 -8.34 4.03
N TYR A 220 0.08 -7.09 4.07
CA TYR A 220 -0.10 -6.27 5.26
C TYR A 220 -1.57 -5.97 5.53
N LEU A 221 -1.90 -5.87 6.82
CA LEU A 221 -3.18 -5.40 7.32
C LEU A 221 -2.95 -4.14 8.16
N LEU A 222 -3.31 -2.98 7.61
CA LEU A 222 -3.21 -1.70 8.29
C LEU A 222 -4.44 -1.50 9.18
N GLY A 223 -4.25 -1.61 10.49
CA GLY A 223 -5.33 -1.59 11.47
C GLY A 223 -6.05 -0.25 11.55
N THR A 224 -7.38 -0.27 11.63
CA THR A 224 -8.20 0.95 11.77
C THR A 224 -8.33 1.44 13.22
N GLN A 225 -7.75 0.72 14.18
CA GLN A 225 -7.70 1.11 15.58
C GLN A 225 -6.26 1.02 16.09
N PRO A 226 -5.81 1.89 17.02
CA PRO A 226 -4.43 1.91 17.54
C PRO A 226 -3.94 0.60 18.15
N ASN A 227 -4.85 -0.28 18.56
CA ASN A 227 -4.53 -1.52 19.28
C ASN A 227 -4.69 -2.77 18.41
N ALA A 228 -4.97 -2.61 17.11
CA ALA A 228 -5.02 -3.74 16.19
C ALA A 228 -3.63 -4.40 16.10
N TRP A 229 -3.60 -5.71 15.83
CA TRP A 229 -2.37 -6.46 15.54
C TRP A 229 -1.29 -6.37 16.63
N ARG A 230 -1.68 -6.29 17.91
CA ARG A 230 -0.76 -6.36 19.07
C ARG A 230 -0.30 -7.77 19.40
N SER A 231 -0.95 -8.78 18.82
CA SER A 231 -0.63 -10.18 19.03
C SER A 231 -0.94 -10.96 17.76
N PRO A 232 -0.32 -12.12 17.56
CA PRO A 232 -0.67 -13.01 16.46
C PRO A 232 -2.15 -13.41 16.48
N VAL A 233 -2.77 -13.50 15.29
CA VAL A 233 -4.16 -13.91 15.12
C VAL A 233 -4.30 -14.87 13.93
N ASP A 234 -4.93 -16.01 14.14
CA ASP A 234 -5.25 -16.94 13.05
C ASP A 234 -6.29 -16.37 12.08
N ILE A 235 -6.03 -16.51 10.78
CA ILE A 235 -6.95 -16.13 9.70
C ILE A 235 -8.29 -16.86 9.84
N ALA A 236 -8.28 -18.14 10.21
CA ALA A 236 -9.49 -18.92 10.42
C ALA A 236 -10.39 -18.31 11.50
N THR A 237 -9.81 -17.74 12.56
CA THR A 237 -10.54 -17.06 13.63
C THR A 237 -11.15 -15.75 13.13
N LEU A 238 -10.39 -14.97 12.36
CA LEU A 238 -10.87 -13.73 11.72
C LEU A 238 -12.01 -13.99 10.74
N ALA A 239 -11.93 -15.08 9.96
CA ALA A 239 -12.97 -15.45 9.01
C ALA A 239 -14.30 -15.87 9.67
N ARG A 240 -14.26 -16.37 10.92
CA ARG A 240 -15.45 -16.80 11.68
C ARG A 240 -16.08 -15.68 12.50
N ARG A 241 -15.27 -14.93 13.25
CA ARG A 241 -15.77 -13.93 14.21
C ARG A 241 -15.66 -12.50 13.71
N ALA A 242 -14.64 -12.19 12.91
CA ALA A 242 -14.39 -10.89 12.32
C ALA A 242 -14.58 -9.70 13.29
N PRO A 243 -13.86 -9.65 14.41
CA PRO A 243 -13.96 -8.55 15.37
C PRO A 243 -13.80 -7.17 14.71
N ALA A 244 -14.60 -6.18 15.13
CA ALA A 244 -14.59 -4.84 14.53
C ALA A 244 -13.26 -4.13 14.76
N GLU A 245 -12.60 -4.41 15.89
CA GLU A 245 -11.30 -3.87 16.28
C GLU A 245 -10.14 -4.33 15.39
N LEU A 246 -10.30 -5.43 14.64
CA LEU A 246 -9.30 -5.94 13.70
C LEU A 246 -9.62 -5.60 12.23
N VAL A 247 -10.66 -4.79 11.99
CA VAL A 247 -10.92 -4.25 10.66
C VAL A 247 -9.72 -3.42 10.21
N SER A 248 -9.22 -3.76 9.03
CA SER A 248 -7.96 -3.27 8.50
C SER A 248 -8.05 -3.02 7.00
N VAL A 249 -7.17 -2.16 6.50
CA VAL A 249 -6.93 -2.02 5.06
C VAL A 249 -5.92 -3.09 4.63
N LEU A 250 -6.33 -3.94 3.70
CA LEU A 250 -5.52 -4.96 3.06
C LEU A 250 -4.62 -4.32 2.01
N MET A 251 -3.32 -4.48 2.19
CA MET A 251 -2.28 -3.95 1.32
C MET A 251 -1.28 -5.06 0.98
N SER A 252 -0.80 -5.11 -0.25
CA SER A 252 0.33 -5.96 -0.65
C SER A 252 1.50 -5.09 -1.11
N ILE A 253 2.70 -5.57 -0.80
CA ILE A 253 3.97 -4.95 -1.20
C ILE A 253 4.81 -6.01 -1.92
N GLU A 254 5.21 -5.71 -3.14
CA GLU A 254 6.10 -6.55 -3.95
C GLU A 254 7.11 -5.67 -4.71
N PRO A 255 8.26 -6.20 -5.14
CA PRO A 255 9.13 -5.45 -6.05
C PRO A 255 8.39 -5.22 -7.38
N ALA A 256 8.45 -4.00 -7.90
CA ALA A 256 7.98 -3.72 -9.24
C ALA A 256 8.92 -4.36 -10.26
N GLU A 257 8.35 -5.05 -11.24
CA GLU A 257 9.09 -5.48 -12.42
C GLU A 257 9.52 -4.23 -13.20
N VAL A 258 10.83 -4.09 -13.40
CA VAL A 258 11.37 -3.14 -14.38
C VAL A 258 11.12 -3.79 -15.75
N PRO A 259 10.39 -3.14 -16.68
CA PRO A 259 10.26 -3.67 -18.03
C PRO A 259 11.65 -3.92 -18.60
N ALA A 260 11.89 -5.13 -19.13
CA ALA A 260 13.12 -5.39 -19.87
C ALA A 260 13.16 -4.43 -21.06
N GLU A 261 14.21 -3.61 -21.13
CA GLU A 261 14.48 -2.69 -22.25
C GLU A 261 14.81 -3.44 -23.54
#